data_AF-A0A975N9D7-F1
#
_entry.id   AF-A0A975N9D7-F1
#
_cell.length_a   1.000
_cell.length_b   1.000
_cell.length_c   1.000
_cell.angle_alpha   90.00
_cell.angle_beta   90.00
_cell.angle_gamma   90.00
#
_symmetry.space_group_name_H-M   'P 1'
#
loop_
_entity.id
_entity.type
_entity.pdbx_description
1 polymer ?
#
loop_
_entity_poly.entity_id
_entity_poly.type
_entity_poly.pdbx_seq_one_letter_code
_entity_poly.pdbx_strand_id
1 'polypeptide(L)'
;MGWSFDRVGWRAWSGLGAGLLALASTFLPWTVLTADTRELDDALAAQAHSDVVRTAWHSDFFSWCPPILLLLIGAVMVAFGQSSRARAAGLPQLWLVGAAVSLLLAVLGWSLIELQFGDDERELFRVAGVSINGGFGRYVGMLAVIAAVVFPVWDILAARAERRAAAGRKRRR
;
A
#
# COMPACT_ATOMS: atom_id res chain seq x y z
N MET A 1 17.23 29.78 -5.77
CA MET A 1 15.96 29.10 -5.45
C MET A 1 16.18 28.33 -4.15
N GLY A 2 15.59 28.79 -3.04
CA GLY A 2 15.73 28.12 -1.74
C GLY A 2 14.68 27.02 -1.58
N TRP A 3 15.13 25.82 -1.24
CA TRP A 3 14.27 24.70 -0.88
C TRP A 3 13.70 24.97 0.53
N SER A 4 12.39 24.91 0.70
CA SER A 4 11.73 25.16 1.99
C SER A 4 10.60 24.15 2.19
N PHE A 5 10.70 23.36 3.26
CA PHE A 5 9.74 22.33 3.62
C PHE A 5 8.34 22.90 3.92
N ASP A 6 8.25 24.16 4.35
CA ASP A 6 6.98 24.84 4.62
C ASP A 6 6.12 25.06 3.37
N ARG A 7 6.72 25.00 2.17
CA ARG A 7 6.01 25.12 0.90
C ARG A 7 5.41 23.79 0.43
N VAL A 8 5.81 22.68 1.05
CA VAL A 8 5.28 21.35 0.76
C VAL A 8 3.96 21.21 1.50
N GLY A 9 2.85 21.29 0.77
CA GLY A 9 1.52 21.15 1.37
C GLY A 9 1.38 19.80 2.09
N TRP A 10 0.57 19.77 3.14
CA TRP A 10 0.24 18.59 3.95
C TRP A 10 -0.05 17.32 3.13
N ARG A 11 -0.61 17.50 1.94
CA ARG A 11 -0.93 16.45 0.94
C ARG A 11 0.27 15.61 0.50
N ALA A 12 1.42 16.25 0.29
CA ALA A 12 2.62 15.54 -0.14
C ALA A 12 3.24 14.76 1.03
N TRP A 13 3.15 15.31 2.24
CA TRP A 13 3.56 14.64 3.46
C TRP A 13 2.70 13.43 3.79
N SER A 14 1.38 13.49 3.59
CA SER A 14 0.51 12.32 3.77
C SER A 14 0.83 11.20 2.77
N GLY A 15 1.15 11.56 1.52
CA GLY A 15 1.55 10.58 0.50
C GLY A 15 2.88 9.90 0.83
N LEU A 16 3.88 10.67 1.26
CA LEU A 16 5.16 10.13 1.72
C LEU A 16 4.98 9.29 2.99
N GLY A 17 4.19 9.75 3.96
CA GLY A 17 3.90 9.01 5.18
C GLY A 17 3.22 7.67 4.93
N ALA A 18 2.26 7.62 4.01
CA ALA A 18 1.63 6.37 3.58
C ALA A 18 2.65 5.44 2.89
N GLY A 19 3.51 5.98 2.03
CA GLY A 19 4.58 5.21 1.40
C GLY A 19 5.60 4.67 2.40
N LEU A 20 5.98 5.45 3.42
CA LEU A 20 6.88 5.03 4.49
C LEU A 20 6.24 3.96 5.37
N LEU A 21 4.96 4.10 5.70
CA LEU A 21 4.21 3.09 6.45
C LEU A 21 4.10 1.79 5.66
N ALA A 22 3.79 1.88 4.36
CA ALA A 22 3.75 0.73 3.48
C ALA A 22 5.14 0.07 3.40
N LEU A 23 6.22 0.84 3.27
CA LEU A 23 7.57 0.29 3.29
C LEU A 23 7.90 -0.37 4.64
N ALA A 24 7.62 0.30 5.76
CA ALA A 24 7.88 -0.27 7.09
C ALA A 24 7.15 -1.59 7.30
N SER A 25 5.95 -1.72 6.72
CA SER A 25 5.20 -2.95 6.80
C SER A 25 5.89 -4.12 6.09
N THR A 26 6.69 -3.91 5.03
CA THR A 26 7.34 -5.02 4.29
C THR A 26 8.32 -5.85 5.14
N PHE A 27 8.76 -5.30 6.27
CA PHE A 27 9.61 -5.97 7.26
C PHE A 27 8.81 -6.80 8.28
N LEU A 28 7.48 -6.66 8.31
CA LEU A 28 6.58 -7.45 9.16
C LEU A 28 6.18 -8.76 8.44
N PRO A 29 5.64 -9.73 9.19
CA PRO A 29 5.04 -10.95 8.63
C PRO A 29 4.04 -10.63 7.51
N TRP A 30 4.30 -11.13 6.31
CA TRP A 30 3.53 -10.83 5.11
C TRP A 30 2.67 -12.01 4.68
N THR A 31 3.23 -13.22 4.79
CA THR A 31 2.53 -14.48 4.59
C THR A 31 2.84 -15.41 5.76
N VAL A 32 1.80 -16.05 6.29
CA VAL A 32 1.87 -16.95 7.45
C VAL A 32 1.15 -18.25 7.10
N LEU A 33 1.79 -19.38 7.40
CA LEU A 33 1.15 -20.69 7.33
C LEU A 33 0.45 -20.97 8.67
N THR A 34 -0.80 -21.41 8.61
CA THR A 34 -1.60 -21.81 9.79
C THR A 34 -2.24 -23.15 9.55
N ALA A 35 -2.43 -23.95 10.58
CA ALA A 35 -3.08 -25.25 10.44
C ALA A 35 -4.52 -25.28 10.99
N ASP A 36 -5.33 -26.19 10.44
CA ASP A 36 -6.72 -26.41 10.88
C ASP A 36 -6.80 -27.15 12.24
N THR A 37 -5.73 -27.84 12.64
CA THR A 37 -5.66 -28.58 13.91
C THR A 37 -4.54 -28.05 14.79
N ARG A 38 -4.79 -28.01 16.10
CA ARG A 38 -3.83 -27.49 17.09
C ARG A 38 -2.51 -28.28 17.11
N GLU A 39 -2.57 -29.59 16.93
CA GLU A 39 -1.39 -30.45 16.88
C GLU A 39 -0.47 -30.10 15.71
N LEU A 40 -1.07 -29.78 14.55
CA LEU A 40 -0.32 -29.41 13.36
C LEU A 40 0.18 -27.96 13.43
N ASP A 41 -0.56 -27.07 14.10
CA ASP A 41 -0.12 -25.70 14.36
C ASP A 41 1.06 -25.67 15.34
N ASP A 42 1.03 -26.51 16.38
CA ASP A 42 2.15 -26.72 17.31
C ASP A 42 3.37 -27.33 16.58
N ALA A 43 3.14 -28.24 15.62
CA ALA A 43 4.19 -28.81 14.78
C ALA A 43 4.81 -27.79 13.81
N LEU A 44 3.99 -26.89 13.22
CA LEU A 44 4.47 -25.75 12.43
C LEU A 44 5.28 -24.80 13.31
N ALA A 45 4.81 -24.48 14.51
CA ALA A 45 5.51 -23.61 15.46
C ALA A 45 6.87 -24.18 15.90
N ALA A 46 7.04 -25.51 15.84
CA ALA A 46 8.32 -26.18 16.11
C ALA A 46 9.33 -26.09 14.95
N GLN A 47 8.88 -25.73 13.74
CA GLN A 47 9.77 -25.49 12.59
C GLN A 47 10.49 -24.15 12.70
N ALA A 48 11.49 -23.94 11.84
CA ALA A 48 12.17 -22.66 11.75
C ALA A 48 11.16 -21.55 11.38
N HIS A 49 11.22 -20.43 12.10
CA HIS A 49 10.27 -19.33 11.91
C HIS A 49 10.24 -18.79 10.47
N SER A 50 11.37 -18.85 9.76
CA SER A 50 11.49 -18.47 8.34
C SER A 50 10.63 -19.31 7.39
N ASP A 51 10.31 -20.54 7.78
CA ASP A 51 9.62 -21.50 6.93
C ASP A 51 8.10 -21.35 7.06
N VAL A 52 7.64 -20.87 8.22
CA VAL A 52 6.23 -20.62 8.56
C VAL A 52 5.82 -19.18 8.27
N VAL A 53 6.74 -18.23 8.48
CA VAL A 53 6.49 -16.79 8.35
C VAL A 53 7.45 -16.17 7.35
N ARG A 54 6.90 -15.63 6.27
CA ARG A 54 7.66 -14.94 5.23
C ARG A 54 7.42 -13.44 5.26
N THR A 55 8.49 -12.68 5.14
CA THR A 55 8.43 -11.23 4.89
C THR A 55 8.14 -10.95 3.42
N ALA A 56 7.77 -9.71 3.10
CA ALA A 56 7.44 -9.34 1.72
C ALA A 56 8.61 -9.58 0.74
N TRP A 57 9.84 -9.44 1.24
CA TRP A 57 11.08 -9.64 0.48
C TRP A 57 11.34 -11.09 0.08
N HIS A 58 10.78 -12.05 0.83
CA HIS A 58 10.94 -13.49 0.60
C HIS A 58 9.65 -14.15 0.08
N SER A 59 8.67 -13.34 -0.35
CA SER A 59 7.40 -13.81 -0.87
C SER A 59 7.40 -13.74 -2.40
N ASP A 60 6.85 -12.68 -2.98
CA ASP A 60 6.70 -12.51 -4.42
C ASP A 60 6.82 -11.03 -4.84
N PHE A 61 6.83 -10.78 -6.15
CA PHE A 61 6.88 -9.43 -6.71
C PHE A 61 5.74 -8.54 -6.19
N PHE A 62 4.53 -9.10 -6.05
CA PHE A 62 3.35 -8.36 -5.61
C PHE A 62 3.38 -8.02 -4.11
N SER A 63 4.28 -8.61 -3.32
CA SER A 63 4.43 -8.30 -1.90
C SER A 63 5.24 -7.04 -1.64
N TRP A 64 6.37 -6.85 -2.34
CA TRP A 64 7.27 -5.71 -2.11
C TRP A 64 7.11 -4.58 -3.13
N CYS A 65 6.68 -4.86 -4.37
CA CYS A 65 6.56 -3.85 -5.42
C CYS A 65 5.53 -2.75 -5.09
N PRO A 66 4.28 -3.07 -4.65
CA PRO A 66 3.29 -2.02 -4.39
C PRO A 66 3.74 -1.01 -3.32
N PRO A 67 4.27 -1.42 -2.15
CA PRO A 67 4.82 -0.51 -1.15
C PRO A 67 5.96 0.37 -1.68
N ILE A 68 6.91 -0.20 -2.42
CA ILE A 68 8.03 0.56 -2.99
C ILE A 68 7.54 1.57 -4.03
N LEU A 69 6.65 1.15 -4.94
CA LEU A 69 6.05 2.03 -5.93
C LEU A 69 5.37 3.21 -5.24
N LEU A 70 4.57 2.95 -4.20
CA LEU A 70 3.88 3.99 -3.44
C LEU A 70 4.86 4.98 -2.79
N LEU A 71 5.93 4.48 -2.20
CA LEU A 71 6.99 5.31 -1.61
C LEU A 71 7.67 6.19 -2.65
N LEU A 72 8.04 5.63 -3.81
CA LEU A 72 8.69 6.39 -4.88
C LEU A 72 7.79 7.52 -5.39
N ILE A 73 6.50 7.24 -5.61
CA ILE A 73 5.53 8.27 -6.02
C ILE A 73 5.39 9.34 -4.92
N GLY A 74 5.38 8.94 -3.65
CA GLY A 74 5.35 9.86 -2.50
C GLY A 74 6.57 10.77 -2.45
N ALA A 75 7.76 10.21 -2.67
CA ALA A 75 9.01 10.96 -2.76
C ALA A 75 9.00 11.94 -3.93
N VAL A 76 8.52 11.53 -5.10
CA VAL A 76 8.32 12.40 -6.27
C VAL A 76 7.37 13.55 -5.94
N MET A 77 6.27 13.30 -5.21
CA MET A 77 5.35 14.36 -4.79
C MET A 77 6.01 15.39 -3.87
N VAL A 78 6.82 14.95 -2.91
CA VAL A 78 7.51 15.87 -1.99
C VAL A 78 8.60 16.65 -2.73
N ALA A 79 9.40 15.98 -3.57
CA ALA A 79 10.49 16.59 -4.32
C ALA A 79 10.00 17.63 -5.33
N PHE A 80 8.95 17.30 -6.10
CA PHE A 80 8.44 18.16 -7.18
C PHE A 80 7.23 19.00 -6.78
N GLY A 81 6.61 18.74 -5.62
CA GLY A 81 5.43 19.46 -5.13
C GLY A 81 5.66 20.95 -4.88
N GLN A 82 6.92 21.35 -4.70
CA GLN A 82 7.32 22.77 -4.57
C GLN A 82 7.27 23.53 -5.90
N SER A 83 7.34 22.83 -7.05
CA SER A 83 7.36 23.45 -8.37
C SER A 83 5.93 23.71 -8.87
N SER A 84 5.59 24.99 -9.06
CA SER A 84 4.31 25.39 -9.67
C SER A 84 4.13 24.80 -11.08
N ARG A 85 5.22 24.69 -11.85
CA ARG A 85 5.22 24.05 -13.16
C ARG A 85 4.89 22.56 -13.08
N ALA A 86 5.47 21.84 -12.13
CA ALA A 86 5.19 20.40 -11.95
C ALA A 86 3.72 20.16 -11.56
N ARG A 87 3.18 20.98 -10.65
CA ARG A 87 1.76 20.91 -10.27
C ARG A 87 0.80 21.17 -11.43
N ALA A 88 1.15 22.11 -12.31
CA ALA A 88 0.37 22.40 -13.51
C ALA A 88 0.52 21.32 -14.60
N ALA A 89 1.69 20.67 -14.67
CA ALA A 89 2.02 19.65 -15.67
C ALA A 89 1.42 18.26 -15.40
N GLY A 90 0.66 18.08 -14.32
CA GLY A 90 -0.06 16.83 -14.06
C GLY A 90 0.46 15.98 -12.90
N LEU A 91 1.29 16.54 -12.02
CA LEU A 91 1.77 15.86 -10.81
C LEU A 91 0.64 15.21 -9.97
N PRO A 92 -0.55 15.84 -9.78
CA PRO A 92 -1.67 15.18 -9.10
C PRO A 92 -2.20 13.93 -9.81
N GLN A 93 -2.21 13.93 -11.15
CA GLN A 93 -2.64 12.80 -11.96
C GLN A 93 -1.64 11.65 -11.85
N LEU A 94 -0.33 11.95 -11.87
CA LEU A 94 0.72 10.96 -11.67
C LEU A 94 0.58 10.25 -10.32
N TRP A 95 0.28 11.00 -9.25
CA TRP A 95 -0.01 10.42 -7.93
C TRP A 95 -1.20 9.47 -7.97
N LEU A 96 -2.33 9.90 -8.53
CA LEU A 96 -3.54 9.07 -8.58
C LEU A 96 -3.34 7.80 -9.39
N VAL A 97 -2.68 7.90 -10.56
CA VAL A 97 -2.37 6.74 -11.40
C VAL A 97 -1.44 5.80 -10.65
N GLY A 98 -0.36 6.31 -10.06
CA GLY A 98 0.60 5.48 -9.35
C GLY A 98 0.02 4.82 -8.10
N ALA A 99 -0.82 5.53 -7.35
CA ALA A 99 -1.53 4.97 -6.19
C ALA A 99 -2.57 3.92 -6.62
N ALA A 100 -3.28 4.14 -7.74
CA ALA A 100 -4.21 3.16 -8.30
C ALA A 100 -3.48 1.90 -8.80
N VAL A 101 -2.32 2.05 -9.46
CA VAL A 101 -1.49 0.92 -9.87
C VAL A 101 -0.96 0.16 -8.66
N SER A 102 -0.48 0.87 -7.63
CA SER A 102 -0.04 0.23 -6.37
C SER A 102 -1.19 -0.53 -5.71
N LEU A 103 -2.41 0.05 -5.65
CA LEU A 103 -3.59 -0.64 -5.15
C LEU A 103 -3.92 -1.89 -5.97
N LEU A 104 -3.89 -1.80 -7.30
CA LEU A 104 -4.12 -2.94 -8.19
C LEU A 104 -3.11 -4.05 -7.92
N LEU A 105 -1.82 -3.72 -7.83
CA LEU A 105 -0.77 -4.69 -7.52
C LEU A 105 -0.96 -5.31 -6.14
N ALA A 106 -1.36 -4.54 -5.13
CA ALA A 106 -1.62 -5.06 -3.79
C ALA A 106 -2.83 -6.02 -3.76
N VAL A 107 -3.89 -5.71 -4.52
CA VAL A 107 -5.05 -6.58 -4.70
C VAL A 107 -4.67 -7.86 -5.45
N LEU A 108 -3.91 -7.74 -6.53
CA LEU A 108 -3.39 -8.90 -7.26
C LEU A 108 -2.54 -9.79 -6.36
N GLY A 109 -1.63 -9.20 -5.57
CA GLY A 109 -0.88 -9.97 -4.59
C GLY A 109 -1.79 -10.76 -3.67
N TRP A 110 -2.92 -10.19 -3.23
CA TRP A 110 -3.87 -10.88 -2.35
C TRP A 110 -4.51 -12.08 -3.02
N SER A 111 -5.00 -11.89 -4.24
CA SER A 111 -5.62 -12.97 -5.03
C SER A 111 -4.63 -14.05 -5.45
N LEU A 112 -3.36 -13.68 -5.58
CA LEU A 112 -2.28 -14.54 -6.05
C LEU A 112 -1.37 -15.00 -4.90
N ILE A 113 -1.81 -14.90 -3.64
CA ILE A 113 -0.99 -15.26 -2.47
C ILE A 113 -0.55 -16.73 -2.49
N GLU A 114 -1.38 -17.63 -3.00
CA GLU A 114 -1.04 -19.04 -3.15
C GLU A 114 0.03 -19.24 -4.23
N LEU A 115 0.05 -18.39 -5.26
CA LEU A 115 1.00 -18.49 -6.38
C LEU A 115 2.46 -18.34 -5.98
N GLN A 116 2.74 -17.87 -4.77
CA GLN A 116 4.09 -17.80 -4.22
C GLN A 116 4.69 -19.19 -3.88
N PHE A 117 3.87 -20.24 -3.85
CA PHE A 117 4.27 -21.62 -3.60
C PHE A 117 4.14 -22.47 -4.87
N GLY A 118 4.94 -23.52 -5.02
CA GLY A 118 4.81 -24.45 -6.15
C GLY A 118 3.51 -25.25 -6.10
N ASP A 119 3.07 -25.81 -7.23
CA ASP A 119 1.83 -26.61 -7.28
C ASP A 119 1.89 -27.85 -6.36
N ASP A 120 3.05 -28.52 -6.29
CA ASP A 120 3.29 -29.64 -5.38
C ASP A 120 3.23 -29.23 -3.90
N GLU A 121 3.76 -28.05 -3.55
CA GLU A 121 3.71 -27.51 -2.19
C GLU A 121 2.29 -27.16 -1.78
N ARG A 122 1.51 -26.54 -2.68
CA ARG A 122 0.11 -26.21 -2.43
C ARG A 122 -0.74 -27.46 -2.24
N GLU A 123 -0.50 -28.49 -3.03
CA GLU A 123 -1.19 -29.78 -2.86
C GLU A 123 -0.85 -30.41 -1.51
N LEU A 124 0.43 -30.39 -1.12
CA LEU A 124 0.87 -30.88 0.18
C LEU A 124 0.23 -30.11 1.33
N PHE A 125 0.19 -28.78 1.26
CA PHE A 125 -0.47 -27.95 2.27
C PHE A 125 -1.96 -28.26 2.37
N ARG A 126 -2.64 -28.40 1.22
CA ARG A 126 -4.06 -28.76 1.19
C ARG A 126 -4.34 -30.12 1.84
N VAL A 127 -3.54 -31.14 1.53
CA VAL A 127 -3.66 -32.49 2.11
C VAL A 127 -3.33 -32.48 3.61
N ALA A 128 -2.34 -31.68 4.01
CA ALA A 128 -1.95 -31.54 5.41
C ALA A 128 -2.95 -30.70 6.23
N GLY A 129 -3.88 -29.96 5.62
CA GLY A 129 -4.73 -29.01 6.35
C GLY A 129 -3.99 -27.75 6.79
N VAL A 130 -3.00 -27.32 6.00
CA VAL A 130 -2.26 -26.07 6.18
C VAL A 130 -2.82 -25.03 5.21
N SER A 131 -3.20 -23.87 5.74
CA SER A 131 -3.70 -22.73 4.99
C SER A 131 -2.64 -21.63 4.88
N ILE A 132 -2.63 -20.97 3.72
CA ILE A 132 -1.75 -19.84 3.42
C ILE A 132 -2.52 -18.55 3.70
N ASN A 133 -2.11 -17.79 4.70
CA ASN A 133 -2.82 -16.59 5.13
C ASN A 133 -1.96 -15.33 5.06
N GLY A 134 -2.63 -14.19 4.91
CA GLY A 134 -1.99 -12.88 5.01
C GLY A 134 -1.53 -12.59 6.44
N GLY A 135 -0.25 -12.21 6.59
CA GLY A 135 0.30 -11.78 7.86
C GLY A 135 -0.04 -10.33 8.20
N PHE A 136 0.27 -9.92 9.44
CA PHE A 136 -0.04 -8.57 9.95
C PHE A 136 0.49 -7.44 9.06
N GLY A 137 1.71 -7.57 8.55
CA GLY A 137 2.32 -6.60 7.65
C GLY A 137 1.46 -6.35 6.42
N ARG A 138 0.92 -7.42 5.83
CA ARG A 138 0.11 -7.34 4.61
C ARG A 138 -1.13 -6.47 4.79
N TYR A 139 -1.79 -6.58 5.94
CA TYR A 139 -2.94 -5.73 6.28
C TYR A 139 -2.52 -4.27 6.48
N VAL A 140 -1.41 -4.02 7.18
CA VAL A 140 -0.88 -2.65 7.37
C VAL A 140 -0.52 -2.02 6.03
N GLY A 141 0.16 -2.76 5.15
CA GLY A 141 0.51 -2.32 3.80
C GLY A 141 -0.72 -2.01 2.96
N MET A 142 -1.74 -2.88 3.00
CA MET A 142 -3.01 -2.66 2.30
C MET A 142 -3.72 -1.40 2.81
N LEU A 143 -3.80 -1.20 4.13
CA LEU A 143 -4.39 0.00 4.73
C LEU A 143 -3.64 1.26 4.30
N ALA A 144 -2.30 1.22 4.26
CA ALA A 144 -1.49 2.35 3.80
C ALA A 144 -1.74 2.70 2.33
N VAL A 145 -1.84 1.69 1.46
CA VAL A 145 -2.15 1.88 0.03
C VAL A 145 -3.57 2.44 -0.16
N ILE A 146 -4.56 1.91 0.55
CA ILE A 146 -5.94 2.42 0.53
C ILE A 146 -5.98 3.88 1.01
N ALA A 147 -5.32 4.19 2.13
CA ALA A 147 -5.25 5.54 2.66
C ALA A 147 -4.64 6.53 1.66
N ALA A 148 -3.59 6.12 0.94
CA ALA A 148 -2.94 6.92 -0.09
C ALA A 148 -3.85 7.24 -1.29
N VAL A 149 -4.86 6.42 -1.56
CA VAL A 149 -5.90 6.69 -2.58
C VAL A 149 -7.01 7.56 -2.01
N VAL A 150 -7.50 7.24 -0.81
CA VAL A 150 -8.69 7.87 -0.21
C VAL A 150 -8.45 9.32 0.18
N PHE A 151 -7.35 9.64 0.86
CA PHE A 151 -7.10 11.00 1.36
C PHE A 151 -7.08 12.06 0.24
N PRO A 152 -6.37 11.87 -0.89
CA PRO A 152 -6.42 12.81 -2.00
C PRO A 152 -7.80 12.94 -2.63
N VAL A 153 -8.55 11.85 -2.76
CA VAL A 153 -9.91 11.86 -3.35
C VAL A 153 -10.85 12.68 -2.47
N TRP A 154 -10.88 12.44 -1.17
CA TRP A 154 -11.71 13.20 -0.23
C TRP A 154 -11.38 14.69 -0.26
N ASP A 155 -10.10 15.04 -0.33
CA ASP A 155 -9.68 16.44 -0.38
C ASP A 155 -10.08 17.11 -1.71
N ILE A 156 -10.01 16.40 -2.84
CA ILE A 156 -10.56 16.90 -4.12
C ILE A 156 -12.06 17.12 -4.03
N LEU A 157 -12.79 16.22 -3.38
CA LEU A 157 -14.23 16.34 -3.18
C LEU A 157 -14.58 17.52 -2.26
N ALA A 158 -13.85 17.72 -1.17
CA ALA A 158 -14.00 18.84 -0.26
C ALA A 158 -13.75 20.17 -0.97
N ALA A 159 -12.64 20.30 -1.70
CA ALA A 159 -12.32 21.50 -2.47
C ALA A 159 -13.36 21.81 -3.56
N ARG A 160 -13.95 20.78 -4.19
CA ARG A 160 -15.05 20.94 -5.15
C ARG A 160 -16.34 21.42 -4.46
N ALA A 161 -16.65 20.91 -3.28
CA ALA A 161 -17.81 21.32 -2.50
C ALA A 161 -17.73 22.79 -2.07
N GLU A 162 -16.56 23.23 -1.58
CA GLU A 162 -16.31 24.63 -1.20
C GLU A 162 -16.46 25.59 -2.38
N ARG A 163 -15.91 25.24 -3.56
CA ARG A 163 -16.05 26.04 -4.79
C ARG A 163 -17.50 26.19 -5.22
N ARG A 164 -18.29 25.12 -5.13
CA ARG A 164 -19.74 25.16 -5.43
C ARG A 164 -20.48 26.07 -4.44
N ALA A 165 -20.17 25.97 -3.15
CA ALA A 165 -20.77 26.82 -2.12
C ALA A 165 -20.41 28.31 -2.28
N ALA A 166 -19.18 28.63 -2.69
CA ALA A 166 -18.74 29.98 -2.99
C ALA A 166 -19.43 30.56 -4.24
N ALA A 167 -19.56 29.76 -5.31
CA ALA A 167 -20.27 30.15 -6.52
C ALA A 167 -21.76 30.40 -6.27
N GLY A 168 -22.41 29.58 -5.43
CA GLY A 168 -23.80 29.77 -5.01
C GLY A 168 -24.03 31.06 -4.21
N ARG A 169 -23.08 31.44 -3.33
CA ARG A 169 -23.14 32.71 -2.58
C ARG A 169 -22.95 33.94 -3.48
N LYS A 170 -22.07 33.86 -4.47
CA LYS A 170 -21.81 34.97 -5.41
C LYS A 170 -23.00 35.26 -6.34
N ARG A 171 -23.87 34.28 -6.57
CA ARG A 171 -25.09 34.41 -7.39
C ARG A 171 -26.30 34.97 -6.62
N ARG A 172 -26.23 35.01 -5.29
CA ARG A 172 -27.27 35.56 -4.39
C ARG A 172 -27.02 36.99 -3.94
N ARG A 173 -25.84 37.55 -4.25
CA ARG A 173 -25.52 38.98 -4.10
C ARG A 173 -25.61 39.63 -5.47
#